data_AF-A0AAJ0A969-F1
#
_entry.id   AF-A0AAJ0A969-F1
#
_cell.length_a   1.000
_cell.length_b   1.000
_cell.length_c   1.000
_cell.angle_alpha   90.00
_cell.angle_beta   90.00
_cell.angle_gamma   90.00
#
_symmetry.space_group_name_H-M   'P 1'
#
loop_
_entity.id
_entity.type
_entity.pdbx_description
1 polymer ?
#
loop_
_entity_poly.entity_id
_entity_poly.type
_entity_poly.pdbx_seq_one_letter_code
_entity_poly.pdbx_strand_id
1 'polypeptide(L)'
;MGVVEKGNKIFVSASEIDKNKVTVEWQQNFKQRSQEYYTVPFINKSQDQESVLFIQTNYLDAFKKKQAAGETEFTVVVDTSFQYGQNDEKTSRWIVYHDKSMNAFQWRFVASVKSKLGNQLGSFGGGIFKSFVGVDIGNLAALIGHPLRDF
;
A
#
# COMPACT_ATOMS: atom_id res chain seq x y z
N MET A 1 -18.48 3.01 -7.89
CA MET A 1 -17.04 3.18 -7.64
C MET A 1 -16.57 1.93 -6.94
N GLY A 2 -15.67 1.17 -7.56
CA GLY A 2 -15.13 -0.06 -6.99
C GLY A 2 -13.95 0.22 -6.08
N VAL A 3 -13.55 -0.80 -5.31
CA VAL A 3 -12.25 -0.86 -4.63
C VAL A 3 -11.42 -1.97 -5.26
N VAL A 4 -10.09 -1.86 -5.17
CA VAL A 4 -9.18 -2.92 -5.64
C VAL A 4 -9.56 -4.30 -5.07
N GLU A 5 -9.75 -5.27 -5.95
CA GLU A 5 -10.17 -6.62 -5.61
C GLU A 5 -9.24 -7.67 -6.21
N LYS A 6 -9.34 -8.89 -5.69
CA LYS A 6 -8.66 -10.06 -6.25
C LYS A 6 -9.02 -10.21 -7.73
N GLY A 7 -8.01 -10.48 -8.55
CA GLY A 7 -8.12 -10.59 -10.00
C GLY A 7 -8.05 -9.26 -10.76
N ASN A 8 -8.05 -8.11 -10.07
CA ASN A 8 -7.86 -6.82 -10.72
C ASN A 8 -6.41 -6.70 -11.24
N LYS A 9 -6.26 -5.98 -12.35
CA LYS A 9 -4.96 -5.62 -12.91
C LYS A 9 -4.58 -4.22 -12.45
N ILE A 10 -3.47 -4.12 -11.73
CA ILE A 10 -2.91 -2.83 -11.31
C ILE A 10 -1.70 -2.49 -12.17
N PHE A 11 -1.61 -1.25 -12.60
CA PHE A 11 -0.44 -0.69 -13.24
C PHE A 11 0.39 0.06 -12.22
N VAL A 12 1.69 -0.21 -12.23
CA VAL A 12 2.67 0.43 -11.35
C VAL A 12 3.79 0.99 -12.22
N SER A 13 4.11 2.27 -12.03
CA SER A 13 5.25 2.87 -12.74
C SER A 13 6.55 2.23 -12.26
N ALA A 14 7.25 1.51 -13.14
CA ALA A 14 8.50 0.84 -12.81
C ALA A 14 9.55 1.81 -12.23
N SER A 15 9.50 3.07 -12.66
CA SER A 15 10.39 4.13 -12.16
C SER A 15 10.08 4.58 -10.73
N GLU A 16 8.92 4.24 -10.17
CA GLU A 16 8.50 4.69 -8.83
C GLU A 16 8.54 3.59 -7.78
N ILE A 17 8.76 2.33 -8.20
CA ILE A 17 8.70 1.15 -7.33
C ILE A 17 9.69 1.25 -6.16
N ASP A 18 10.87 1.82 -6.38
CA ASP A 18 11.97 1.86 -5.39
C ASP A 18 12.30 3.26 -4.86
N LYS A 19 11.54 4.30 -5.28
CA LYS A 19 11.84 5.69 -4.92
C LYS A 19 11.47 6.04 -3.47
N ASN A 20 10.29 5.61 -3.03
CA ASN A 20 9.72 6.09 -1.77
C ASN A 20 9.72 5.00 -0.72
N LYS A 21 10.69 5.00 0.21
CA LYS A 21 10.71 4.11 1.38
C LYS A 21 10.06 4.71 2.61
N VAL A 22 9.20 3.98 3.31
CA VAL A 22 8.66 4.33 4.63
C VAL A 22 8.99 3.23 5.63
N THR A 23 9.16 3.61 6.89
CA THR A 23 9.34 2.66 7.98
C THR A 23 8.01 2.47 8.69
N VAL A 24 7.54 1.23 8.73
CA VAL A 24 6.32 0.84 9.42
C VAL A 24 6.70 0.15 10.72
N GLU A 25 6.29 0.75 11.84
CA GLU A 25 6.58 0.26 13.19
C GLU A 25 5.31 -0.19 13.88
N TRP A 26 5.34 -1.37 14.50
CA TRP A 26 4.20 -1.92 15.24
C TRP A 26 4.67 -2.77 16.43
N GLN A 27 3.72 -3.22 17.23
CA GLN A 27 3.97 -4.13 18.34
C GLN A 27 3.24 -5.45 18.10
N GLN A 28 3.95 -6.56 18.27
CA GLN A 28 3.40 -7.91 18.13
C GLN A 28 4.07 -8.82 19.16
N ASN A 29 3.28 -9.62 19.89
CA ASN A 29 3.77 -10.51 20.96
C ASN A 29 4.65 -9.79 22.00
N PHE A 30 4.22 -8.59 22.43
CA PHE A 30 4.96 -7.71 23.35
C PHE A 30 6.36 -7.28 22.85
N LYS A 31 6.68 -7.49 21.58
CA LYS A 31 7.92 -7.04 20.96
C LYS A 31 7.62 -5.91 19.98
N GLN A 32 8.45 -4.88 20.01
CA GLN A 32 8.47 -3.88 18.95
C GLN A 32 9.04 -4.50 17.67
N ARG A 33 8.37 -4.22 16.56
CA ARG A 33 8.74 -4.66 15.21
C ARG A 33 8.80 -3.42 14.33
N SER A 34 9.77 -3.41 13.44
CA SER A 34 9.94 -2.37 12.45
C SER A 34 10.36 -3.02 11.15
N GLN A 35 9.79 -2.58 10.04
CA GLN A 35 10.15 -3.00 8.69
C GLN A 35 10.03 -1.84 7.72
N GLU A 36 10.88 -1.87 6.71
CA GLU A 36 10.86 -0.89 5.62
C GLU A 36 9.96 -1.36 4.49
N TYR A 37 9.20 -0.43 3.93
CA TYR A 37 8.30 -0.65 2.82
C TYR A 37 8.53 0.41 1.75
N TYR A 38 8.51 0.02 0.48
CA TYR A 38 8.34 0.94 -0.62
C TYR A 38 6.85 1.30 -0.76
N THR A 39 6.56 2.58 -0.86
CA THR A 39 5.23 3.12 -1.14
C THR A 39 5.15 3.54 -2.60
N VAL A 40 4.27 2.89 -3.34
CA VAL A 40 4.19 3.07 -4.79
C VAL A 40 2.76 3.43 -5.16
N PRO A 41 2.51 4.55 -5.87
CA PRO A 41 1.20 4.81 -6.41
C PRO A 41 0.91 3.80 -7.53
N PHE A 42 -0.34 3.36 -7.62
CA PHE A 42 -0.78 2.46 -8.69
C PHE A 42 -2.14 2.87 -9.24
N ILE A 43 -2.40 2.47 -10.47
CA ILE A 43 -3.68 2.66 -11.15
C ILE A 43 -4.33 1.30 -11.35
N ASN A 44 -5.52 1.11 -10.80
CA ASN A 44 -6.34 -0.08 -11.04
C ASN A 44 -6.98 0.04 -12.43
N LYS A 45 -6.39 -0.63 -13.43
CA LYS A 45 -6.88 -0.64 -14.81
C LYS A 45 -8.27 -1.27 -14.93
N SER A 46 -8.67 -2.13 -13.98
CA SER A 46 -9.98 -2.80 -14.02
C SER A 46 -11.13 -1.91 -13.56
N GLN A 47 -10.86 -0.86 -12.76
CA GLN A 47 -11.89 -0.01 -12.15
C GLN A 47 -11.61 1.49 -12.28
N ASP A 48 -10.57 1.87 -13.01
CA ASP A 48 -10.10 3.24 -13.20
C ASP A 48 -9.96 4.01 -11.88
N GLN A 49 -9.27 3.39 -10.92
CA GLN A 49 -9.08 3.92 -9.57
C GLN A 49 -7.60 4.00 -9.22
N GLU A 50 -7.18 5.10 -8.61
CA GLU A 50 -5.83 5.26 -8.08
C GLU A 50 -5.78 4.88 -6.60
N SER A 51 -4.72 4.18 -6.19
CA SER A 51 -4.47 3.86 -4.79
C SER A 51 -2.98 3.60 -4.55
N VAL A 52 -2.62 3.19 -3.34
CA VAL A 52 -1.25 3.01 -2.90
C VAL A 52 -0.94 1.53 -2.66
N LEU A 53 0.22 1.10 -3.12
CA LEU A 53 0.78 -0.21 -2.86
C LEU A 53 1.98 -0.06 -1.92
N PHE A 54 2.03 -0.93 -0.91
CA PHE A 54 3.17 -1.07 -0.02
C PHE A 54 3.91 -2.37 -0.33
N ILE A 55 5.22 -2.32 -0.55
CA ILE A 55 6.05 -3.48 -0.85
C ILE A 55 7.13 -3.57 0.20
N GLN A 56 7.16 -4.63 1.00
CA GLN A 56 8.25 -4.82 1.95
C GLN A 56 9.58 -4.90 1.20
N THR A 57 10.63 -4.24 1.69
CA THR A 57 11.91 -4.13 0.97
C THR A 57 12.48 -5.48 0.53
N ASN A 58 12.42 -6.50 1.39
CA ASN A 58 12.88 -7.86 1.09
C ASN A 58 11.99 -8.63 0.10
N TYR A 59 10.78 -8.13 -0.18
CA TYR A 59 9.82 -8.71 -1.12
C TYR A 59 9.81 -8.00 -2.47
N LEU A 60 10.66 -6.98 -2.67
CA LEU A 60 10.70 -6.22 -3.91
C LEU A 60 11.01 -7.08 -5.15
N ASP A 61 12.00 -7.96 -5.06
CA ASP A 61 12.38 -8.83 -6.19
C ASP A 61 11.30 -9.87 -6.49
N ALA A 62 10.63 -10.38 -5.45
CA ALA A 62 9.49 -11.27 -5.60
C ALA A 62 8.31 -10.54 -6.27
N PHE A 63 8.07 -9.28 -5.91
CA PHE A 63 7.05 -8.44 -6.53
C PHE A 63 7.34 -8.15 -8.00
N LYS A 64 8.58 -7.81 -8.36
CA LYS A 64 9.00 -7.58 -9.76
C LYS A 64 8.74 -8.78 -10.66
N LYS A 65 8.84 -10.01 -10.12
CA LYS A 65 8.53 -11.25 -10.84
C LYS A 65 7.03 -11.48 -11.08
N LYS A 66 6.14 -10.70 -10.45
CA LYS A 66 4.68 -10.80 -10.66
C LYS A 66 4.16 -10.01 -11.86
N GLN A 67 5.06 -9.45 -12.67
CA GLN A 67 4.68 -8.81 -13.92
C GLN A 67 3.84 -9.77 -14.78
N ALA A 68 2.66 -9.32 -15.18
CA ALA A 68 1.78 -10.08 -16.04
C ALA A 68 2.43 -10.26 -17.42
N ALA A 69 2.45 -11.51 -17.91
CA ALA A 69 3.00 -11.83 -19.22
C ALA A 69 2.21 -11.16 -20.34
N GLY A 70 2.91 -10.61 -21.33
CA GLY A 70 2.31 -9.96 -22.50
C GLY A 70 1.87 -8.52 -22.29
N GLU A 71 2.05 -7.94 -21.10
CA GLU A 71 1.80 -6.52 -20.85
C GLU A 71 3.08 -5.70 -21.13
N THR A 72 2.95 -4.65 -21.95
CA THR A 72 4.04 -3.72 -22.28
C THR A 72 4.46 -2.87 -21.07
N GLU A 73 3.49 -2.57 -20.24
CA GLU A 73 3.64 -1.83 -19.00
C GLU A 73 3.78 -2.78 -17.81
N PHE A 74 4.42 -2.31 -16.72
CA PHE A 74 4.56 -3.11 -15.51
C PHE A 74 3.18 -3.23 -14.81
N THR A 75 2.46 -4.27 -15.22
CA THR A 75 1.11 -4.61 -14.73
C THR A 75 1.21 -5.84 -13.85
N VAL A 76 0.53 -5.83 -12.70
CA VAL A 76 0.47 -6.95 -11.76
C VAL A 76 -0.98 -7.35 -11.56
N VAL A 77 -1.24 -8.66 -11.51
CA VAL A 77 -2.56 -9.18 -11.13
C VAL A 77 -2.61 -9.32 -9.62
N VAL A 78 -3.61 -8.69 -8.99
CA VAL A 78 -3.85 -8.80 -7.55
C VAL A 78 -4.34 -10.22 -7.24
N ASP A 79 -3.61 -10.93 -6.40
CA ASP A 79 -3.91 -12.30 -5.99
C ASP A 79 -3.93 -12.44 -4.46
N THR A 80 -4.06 -13.68 -3.98
CA THR A 80 -4.10 -13.98 -2.54
C THR A 80 -2.75 -13.84 -1.84
N SER A 81 -1.67 -13.45 -2.52
CA SER A 81 -0.40 -13.13 -1.87
C SER A 81 -0.35 -11.70 -1.32
N PHE A 82 -1.28 -10.84 -1.76
CA PHE A 82 -1.46 -9.51 -1.20
C PHE A 82 -2.32 -9.56 0.06
N GLN A 83 -2.15 -8.55 0.91
CA GLN A 83 -3.13 -8.14 1.90
C GLN A 83 -3.60 -6.73 1.58
N TYR A 84 -4.66 -6.28 2.23
CA TYR A 84 -5.18 -4.94 2.03
C TYR A 84 -5.58 -4.25 3.32
N GLY A 85 -5.48 -2.92 3.31
CA GLY A 85 -6.15 -2.05 4.26
C GLY A 85 -7.27 -1.29 3.55
N GLN A 86 -8.29 -0.88 4.28
CA GLN A 86 -9.39 -0.08 3.75
C GLN A 86 -9.98 0.83 4.83
N ASN A 87 -10.60 1.92 4.39
CA ASN A 87 -11.44 2.74 5.27
C ASN A 87 -12.77 2.03 5.62
N ASP A 88 -13.44 2.51 6.66
CA ASP A 88 -14.69 1.92 7.16
C ASP A 88 -15.83 2.00 6.15
N GLU A 89 -15.87 3.06 5.37
CA GLU A 89 -16.82 3.26 4.27
C GLU A 89 -16.58 2.30 3.10
N LYS A 90 -15.44 1.58 3.09
CA LYS A 90 -15.03 0.67 2.01
C LYS A 90 -14.97 1.34 0.64
N THR A 91 -14.67 2.64 0.62
CA THR A 91 -14.54 3.46 -0.60
C THR A 91 -13.08 3.59 -1.04
N SER A 92 -12.14 3.35 -0.13
CA SER A 92 -10.70 3.37 -0.42
C SER A 92 -10.03 2.13 0.16
N ARG A 93 -9.32 1.41 -0.70
CA ARG A 93 -8.55 0.21 -0.34
C ARG A 93 -7.16 0.30 -0.96
N TRP A 94 -6.16 0.04 -0.15
CA TRP A 94 -4.76 -0.06 -0.54
C TRP A 94 -4.25 -1.45 -0.27
N ILE A 95 -3.16 -1.82 -0.93
CA ILE A 95 -2.63 -3.17 -0.90
C ILE A 95 -1.22 -3.21 -0.35
N VAL A 96 -0.86 -4.35 0.22
CA VAL A 96 0.42 -4.62 0.85
C VAL A 96 0.94 -5.96 0.33
N TYR A 97 2.17 -5.96 -0.15
CA TYR A 97 2.91 -7.14 -0.57
C TYR A 97 4.11 -7.36 0.37
N HIS A 98 3.98 -8.33 1.25
CA HIS A 98 4.92 -8.56 2.34
C HIS A 98 4.76 -9.95 2.96
N ASP A 99 5.57 -10.24 3.97
CA ASP A 99 5.36 -11.39 4.84
C ASP A 99 4.05 -11.26 5.63
N LYS A 100 3.08 -12.14 5.33
CA LYS A 100 1.76 -12.18 6.00
C LYS A 100 1.83 -12.58 7.47
N SER A 101 2.96 -13.10 7.96
CA SER A 101 3.14 -13.34 9.40
C SER A 101 3.20 -12.02 10.21
N MET A 102 3.39 -10.89 9.52
CA MET A 102 3.43 -9.55 10.08
C MET A 102 2.02 -9.03 10.32
N ASN A 103 1.56 -9.15 11.56
CA ASN A 103 0.23 -8.66 11.96
C ASN A 103 0.25 -7.17 12.31
N ALA A 104 0.75 -6.34 11.39
CA ALA A 104 0.73 -4.89 11.52
C ALA A 104 -0.71 -4.36 11.31
N PHE A 105 -1.13 -3.40 12.14
CA PHE A 105 -2.42 -2.73 11.96
C PHE A 105 -2.41 -1.83 10.72
N GLN A 106 -3.52 -1.78 9.99
CA GLN A 106 -3.64 -1.04 8.73
C GLN A 106 -3.30 0.45 8.88
N TRP A 107 -3.62 1.08 10.02
CA TRP A 107 -3.32 2.49 10.29
C TRP A 107 -1.83 2.80 10.36
N ARG A 108 -0.97 1.82 10.69
CA ARG A 108 0.49 2.01 10.77
C ARG A 108 1.08 2.38 9.42
N PHE A 109 0.54 1.82 8.35
CA PHE A 109 0.95 2.13 6.98
C PHE A 109 0.60 3.57 6.60
N VAL A 110 -0.63 4.00 6.86
CA VAL A 110 -1.07 5.39 6.60
C VAL A 110 -0.26 6.37 7.45
N ALA A 111 -0.01 6.06 8.72
CA ALA A 111 0.80 6.90 9.61
C ALA A 111 2.24 7.04 9.11
N SER A 112 2.84 5.96 8.59
CA SER A 112 4.22 6.00 8.05
C SER A 112 4.34 6.93 6.84
N VAL A 113 3.36 6.90 5.93
CA VAL A 113 3.31 7.81 4.77
C VAL A 113 3.11 9.24 5.23
N LYS A 114 2.18 9.48 6.17
CA LYS A 114 1.90 10.82 6.70
C LYS A 114 3.12 11.43 7.38
N SER A 115 3.82 10.65 8.21
CA SER A 115 5.06 11.09 8.86
C SER A 115 6.12 11.47 7.83
N LYS A 116 6.31 10.64 6.80
CA LYS A 116 7.26 10.93 5.72
C LYS A 116 6.86 12.13 4.87
N LEU A 117 5.58 12.27 4.53
CA LEU A 117 5.06 13.40 3.74
C LEU A 117 5.21 14.73 4.50
N GLY A 118 4.89 14.74 5.80
CA GLY A 118 5.10 15.91 6.66
C GLY A 118 6.58 16.34 6.75
N ASN A 119 7.50 15.37 6.63
CA ASN A 119 8.94 15.62 6.65
C ASN A 119 9.54 15.90 5.25
N GLN A 120 8.89 15.50 4.14
CA GLN A 120 9.42 15.56 2.77
C GLN A 120 8.46 16.17 1.74
N LEU A 121 7.78 17.27 2.09
CA LEU A 121 6.74 17.89 1.27
C LEU A 121 7.15 18.27 -0.17
N GLY A 122 8.45 18.37 -0.49
CA GLY A 122 8.96 18.75 -1.82
C GLY A 122 9.41 17.61 -2.75
N SER A 123 9.54 16.37 -2.28
CA SER A 123 10.10 15.25 -3.07
C SER A 123 9.20 14.00 -3.12
N PHE A 124 8.11 13.99 -2.34
CA PHE A 124 7.15 12.90 -2.32
C PHE A 124 6.17 13.02 -3.50
N GLY A 125 6.20 12.04 -4.40
CA GLY A 125 5.48 12.07 -5.68
C GLY A 125 3.95 12.13 -5.57
N GLY A 126 3.36 13.33 -5.61
CA GLY A 126 2.06 13.56 -6.27
C GLY A 126 0.79 13.55 -5.41
N GLY A 127 -0.31 13.92 -6.08
CA GLY A 127 -1.67 14.06 -5.53
C GLY A 127 -2.26 12.76 -5.00
N ILE A 128 -1.85 11.59 -5.51
CA ILE A 128 -2.34 10.27 -5.06
C ILE A 128 -2.02 10.04 -3.58
N PHE A 129 -0.77 10.30 -3.13
CA PHE A 129 -0.43 10.15 -1.71
C PHE A 129 -1.16 11.18 -0.85
N LYS A 130 -1.33 12.42 -1.34
CA LYS A 130 -2.11 13.43 -0.63
C LYS A 130 -3.57 13.02 -0.48
N SER A 131 -4.19 12.43 -1.51
CA SER A 131 -5.53 11.86 -1.43
C SER A 131 -5.58 10.65 -0.50
N PHE A 132 -4.54 9.82 -0.50
CA PHE A 132 -4.40 8.64 0.36
C PHE A 132 -4.29 9.00 1.85
N VAL A 133 -3.46 10.00 2.21
CA VAL A 133 -3.29 10.45 3.61
C VAL A 133 -4.26 11.56 4.02
N GLY A 134 -4.86 12.25 3.04
CA GLY A 134 -5.81 13.35 3.21
C GLY A 134 -7.24 12.89 3.42
N VAL A 135 -7.48 11.57 3.41
CA VAL A 135 -8.63 10.97 4.10
C VAL A 135 -8.55 11.46 5.55
N ASP A 136 -9.59 12.18 5.96
CA ASP A 136 -9.69 12.97 7.19
C ASP A 136 -8.93 12.37 8.39
N ILE A 137 -8.19 13.18 9.15
CA ILE A 137 -7.40 12.68 10.29
C ILE A 137 -8.32 12.09 11.38
N GLY A 138 -9.60 12.47 11.39
CA GLY A 138 -10.65 11.80 12.17
C GLY A 138 -10.91 10.34 11.72
N ASN A 139 -10.74 10.03 10.43
CA ASN A 139 -10.89 8.69 9.85
C ASN A 139 -9.65 7.80 10.00
N LEU A 140 -8.50 8.33 10.42
CA LEU A 140 -7.41 7.48 10.92
C LEU A 140 -7.90 6.67 12.13
N ALA A 141 -8.78 7.23 12.97
CA ALA A 141 -9.37 6.51 14.10
C ALA A 141 -10.24 5.33 13.65
N ALA A 142 -10.96 5.45 12.52
CA ALA A 142 -11.65 4.34 11.86
C ALA A 142 -10.68 3.23 11.41
N LEU A 143 -9.42 3.57 11.13
CA LEU A 143 -8.37 2.59 10.83
C LEU A 143 -7.70 1.99 12.09
N ILE A 144 -7.88 2.61 13.27
CA ILE A 144 -7.26 2.17 14.53
C ILE A 144 -7.96 0.89 15.00
N GLY A 145 -7.20 -0.20 15.10
CA GLY A 145 -7.67 -1.46 15.66
C GLY A 145 -7.90 -2.59 14.65
N HIS A 146 -7.77 -2.34 13.35
CA HIS A 146 -7.92 -3.38 12.33
C HIS A 146 -6.57 -3.86 11.78
N PRO A 147 -6.27 -5.18 11.82
CA PRO A 147 -5.15 -5.74 11.08
C PRO A 147 -5.39 -5.60 9.57
N LEU A 148 -4.33 -5.81 8.78
CA LEU A 148 -4.50 -6.02 7.35
C LEU A 148 -5.41 -7.23 7.09
N ARG A 149 -6.15 -7.20 5.98
CA ARG A 149 -7.11 -8.23 5.58
C ARG A 149 -6.57 -9.02 4.39
N ASP A 150 -6.91 -10.30 4.31
CA ASP A 150 -6.63 -11.14 3.15
C ASP A 150 -7.72 -11.01 2.09
N PHE A 151 -7.34 -11.21 0.82
CA PHE A 151 -8.22 -11.24 -0.35
C PHE A 151 -8.94 -12.58 -0.56
#